data_AF-A0A117I8C9-F1
#
_entry.id   AF-A0A117I8C9-F1
#
_cell.length_a   1.000
_cell.length_b   1.000
_cell.length_c   1.000
_cell.angle_alpha   90.00
_cell.angle_beta   90.00
_cell.angle_gamma   90.00
#
_symmetry.space_group_name_H-M   'P 1'
#
loop_
_entity.id
_entity.type
_entity.pdbx_description
1 polymer ?
#
loop_
_entity_poly.entity_id
_entity_poly.type
_entity_poly.pdbx_seq_one_letter_code
_entity_poly.pdbx_strand_id
1 'polypeptide(L)'
;MDERIATVIRFAGWHNISPETATTEQIVEWRAEGGTWSPNSRWTYYTALNAWFVWLQKAGHRVDNPMITTESPKRIKGHPHP
;
A
#
# COMPACT_ATOMS: atom_id res chain seq x y z
N MET A 1 -0.17 -13.84 11.18
CA MET A 1 0.73 -12.83 10.57
C MET A 1 -0.08 -11.57 10.37
N ASP A 2 0.50 -10.39 10.62
CA ASP A 2 -0.18 -9.11 10.40
C ASP A 2 -0.30 -8.84 8.89
N GLU A 3 -1.53 -8.74 8.39
CA GLU A 3 -1.84 -8.53 6.95
C GLU A 3 -1.11 -7.30 6.39
N ARG A 4 -0.83 -6.30 7.24
CA ARG A 4 -0.10 -5.10 6.84
C ARG A 4 1.35 -5.41 6.45
N ILE A 5 2.03 -6.23 7.25
CA ILE A 5 3.42 -6.66 6.98
C ILE A 5 3.45 -7.54 5.74
N ALA A 6 2.51 -8.49 5.63
CA ALA A 6 2.40 -9.37 4.48
C ALA A 6 2.19 -8.60 3.17
N THR A 7 1.39 -7.52 3.20
CA THR A 7 1.18 -6.63 2.05
C THR A 7 2.48 -5.95 1.61
N VAL A 8 3.22 -5.35 2.55
CA VAL A 8 4.47 -4.65 2.25
C VAL A 8 5.52 -5.60 1.66
N ILE A 9 5.64 -6.80 2.22
CA ILE A 9 6.56 -7.83 1.71
C ILE A 9 6.14 -8.31 0.32
N ARG A 10 4.83 -8.54 0.10
CA ARG A 10 4.31 -8.96 -1.22
C ARG A 10 4.62 -7.92 -2.30
N PHE A 11 4.42 -6.64 -1.99
CA PHE A 11 4.75 -5.53 -2.88
C PHE A 11 6.27 -5.48 -3.17
N ALA A 12 7.10 -5.51 -2.13
CA ALA A 12 8.55 -5.49 -2.26
C ALA A 12 9.09 -6.67 -3.09
N GLY A 13 8.57 -7.87 -2.84
CA GLY A 13 8.91 -9.08 -3.59
C GLY A 13 8.47 -9.03 -5.05
N TRP A 14 7.36 -8.35 -5.37
CA TRP A 14 6.90 -8.19 -6.75
C TRP A 14 7.87 -7.36 -7.61
N HIS A 15 8.41 -6.29 -7.05
CA HIS A 15 9.42 -5.45 -7.72
C HIS A 15 10.87 -5.90 -7.50
N ASN A 16 11.10 -6.89 -6.63
CA ASN A 16 12.43 -7.30 -6.16
C ASN A 16 13.25 -6.11 -5.61
N ILE A 17 12.62 -5.28 -4.77
CA ILE A 17 13.22 -4.09 -4.15
C ILE A 17 13.13 -4.14 -2.62
N SER A 18 13.89 -3.30 -1.96
CA SER A 18 13.67 -2.99 -0.55
C SER A 18 12.39 -2.14 -0.38
N PRO A 19 11.50 -2.45 0.58
CA PRO A 19 10.24 -1.73 0.76
C PRO A 19 10.42 -0.25 1.17
N GLU A 20 11.59 0.13 1.67
CA GLU A 20 11.95 1.49 2.03
C GLU A 20 12.34 2.38 0.83
N THR A 21 12.80 1.78 -0.28
CA THR A 21 13.26 2.50 -1.47
C THR A 21 12.20 2.60 -2.57
N ALA A 22 11.01 2.08 -2.32
CA ALA A 22 9.92 2.02 -3.29
C ALA A 22 9.47 3.39 -3.79
N THR A 23 9.16 3.51 -5.08
CA THR A 23 8.72 4.77 -5.70
C THR A 23 7.21 4.82 -5.90
N THR A 24 6.71 6.02 -6.18
CA THR A 24 5.28 6.24 -6.50
C THR A 24 4.86 5.42 -7.71
N GLU A 25 5.70 5.38 -8.76
CA GLU A 25 5.42 4.67 -10.01
C GLU A 25 5.26 3.17 -9.74
N GLN A 26 6.15 2.58 -8.94
CA GLN A 26 6.09 1.18 -8.53
C GLN A 26 4.80 0.87 -7.76
N ILE A 27 4.41 1.74 -6.83
CA ILE A 27 3.16 1.58 -6.07
C ILE A 27 1.95 1.62 -7.01
N VAL A 28 1.92 2.55 -7.96
CA VAL A 28 0.84 2.67 -8.95
C VAL A 28 0.79 1.46 -9.87
N GLU A 29 1.95 1.01 -10.37
CA GLU A 29 2.09 -0.16 -11.23
C GLU A 29 1.58 -1.42 -10.54
N TRP A 30 2.06 -1.71 -9.33
CA TRP A 30 1.61 -2.88 -8.55
C TRP A 30 0.11 -2.86 -8.26
N ARG A 31 -0.47 -1.68 -8.02
CA ARG A 31 -1.91 -1.50 -7.81
C ARG A 31 -2.72 -1.65 -9.11
N ALA A 32 -2.15 -1.28 -10.25
CA ALA A 32 -2.78 -1.40 -11.56
C ALA A 32 -2.77 -2.85 -12.06
N GLU A 33 -1.66 -3.56 -11.90
CA GLU A 33 -1.54 -4.99 -12.23
C GLU A 33 -2.36 -5.88 -11.30
N GLY A 34 -2.58 -5.44 -10.06
CA GLY A 34 -3.56 -6.01 -9.14
C GLY A 34 -5.02 -5.86 -9.58
N GLY A 35 -5.31 -5.55 -10.85
CA GLY A 35 -6.64 -5.22 -11.40
C GLY A 35 -7.74 -6.25 -11.11
N THR A 36 -7.40 -7.49 -10.77
CA THR A 36 -8.34 -8.54 -10.35
C THR A 36 -8.75 -8.47 -8.87
N TRP A 37 -8.09 -7.66 -8.05
CA TRP A 37 -8.38 -7.56 -6.62
C TRP A 37 -9.73 -6.93 -6.36
N SER A 38 -10.44 -7.47 -5.37
CA SER A 38 -11.69 -6.88 -4.88
C SER A 38 -11.43 -5.47 -4.33
N PRO A 39 -12.40 -4.55 -4.38
CA PRO A 39 -12.22 -3.20 -3.87
C PRO A 39 -11.83 -3.15 -2.37
N ASN A 40 -12.31 -4.11 -1.58
CA ASN A 40 -11.90 -4.26 -0.18
C ASN A 40 -10.41 -4.59 -0.06
N SER A 41 -9.90 -5.51 -0.89
CA SER A 41 -8.48 -5.86 -0.91
C SER A 41 -7.61 -4.66 -1.32
N ARG A 42 -8.04 -3.90 -2.34
CA ARG A 42 -7.36 -2.65 -2.76
C ARG A 42 -7.29 -1.63 -1.63
N TRP A 43 -8.37 -1.49 -0.86
CA TRP A 43 -8.42 -0.61 0.30
C TRP A 43 -7.45 -1.09 1.40
N THR A 44 -7.50 -2.38 1.76
CA THR A 44 -6.60 -2.99 2.75
C THR A 44 -5.14 -2.75 2.37
N TYR A 45 -4.75 -3.06 1.12
CA TYR A 45 -3.37 -2.89 0.67
C TYR A 45 -2.94 -1.43 0.66
N TYR A 46 -3.82 -0.52 0.20
CA TYR A 46 -3.54 0.92 0.25
C TYR A 46 -3.30 1.40 1.67
N THR A 47 -4.15 1.01 2.63
CA THR A 47 -3.98 1.44 4.03
C THR A 47 -2.73 0.87 4.68
N ALA A 48 -2.34 -0.37 4.32
CA ALA A 48 -1.11 -0.98 4.79
C ALA A 48 0.13 -0.24 4.28
N LEU A 49 0.22 0.01 2.96
CA LEU A 49 1.30 0.79 2.35
C LEU A 49 1.36 2.22 2.90
N ASN A 50 0.21 2.89 3.02
CA ASN A 50 0.15 4.25 3.55
C ASN A 50 0.72 4.33 4.97
N ALA A 51 0.30 3.40 5.83
CA ALA A 51 0.78 3.40 7.20
C ALA A 51 2.28 3.04 7.30
N TRP A 52 2.81 2.21 6.39
CA TRP A 52 4.24 1.93 6.29
C TRP A 52 5.06 3.16 5.91
N PHE A 53 4.69 3.87 4.83
CA PHE A 53 5.41 5.07 4.40
C PHE A 53 5.27 6.25 5.36
N VAL A 54 4.10 6.39 6.01
CA VAL A 54 3.94 7.37 7.10
C VAL A 54 4.85 7.04 8.29
N TRP A 55 4.99 5.76 8.64
CA TRP A 55 5.93 5.36 9.70
C TRP A 55 7.38 5.62 9.30
N LEU A 56 7.79 5.26 8.09
CA LEU A 56 9.14 5.54 7.57
C LEU A 56 9.48 7.03 7.63
N GLN A 57 8.53 7.88 7.24
CA GLN A 57 8.70 9.33 7.31
C GLN A 57 8.84 9.83 8.75
N LYS A 58 7.97 9.39 9.65
CA LYS A 58 7.99 9.79 11.06
C LYS A 58 9.23 9.29 11.81
N ALA A 59 9.74 8.12 11.44
CA ALA A 59 10.95 7.55 12.01
C ALA A 59 12.24 8.18 11.44
N GLY A 60 12.13 9.05 10.45
CA GLY A 60 13.28 9.70 9.81
C GLY A 60 14.08 8.78 8.87
N HIS A 61 13.54 7.60 8.53
CA HIS A 61 14.16 6.69 7.56
C HIS A 61 13.99 7.17 6.12
N ARG A 62 12.98 8.01 5.87
CA ARG A 62 12.71 8.57 4.54
C ARG A 62 12.18 10.00 4.67
N VAL A 63 12.62 10.90 3.78
CA VAL A 63 12.20 12.31 3.81
C VAL A 63 10.90 12.51 3.04
N ASP A 64 10.78 11.85 1.89
CA ASP A 64 9.61 11.85 1.03
C ASP A 64 8.61 10.75 1.41
N ASN A 65 7.36 10.90 0.97
CA ASN A 65 6.33 9.89 1.12
C ASN A 65 5.61 9.69 -0.23
N PRO A 66 5.87 8.57 -0.92
CA PRO A 66 5.30 8.31 -2.25
C PRO A 66 3.78 8.07 -2.23
N MET A 67 3.18 7.87 -1.05
CA MET A 67 1.73 7.72 -0.90
C MET A 67 0.98 9.05 -0.94
N ILE A 68 1.66 10.21 -0.83
CA ILE A 68 1.03 11.54 -0.88
C ILE A 68 0.46 11.83 -2.27
N THR A 69 1.19 11.48 -3.32
CA THR A 69 0.78 11.69 -4.72
C THR A 69 -0.11 10.56 -5.24
N THR A 70 -0.24 9.47 -4.49
CA THR A 70 -1.01 8.29 -4.87
C THR A 70 -2.48 8.46 -4.45
N GLU A 71 -3.40 8.51 -5.43
CA GLU A 71 -4.83 8.61 -5.15
C GLU A 71 -5.36 7.43 -4.31
N SER A 72 -6.15 7.75 -3.28
CA SER A 72 -6.80 6.75 -2.43
C SER A 72 -7.87 5.97 -3.21
N PRO A 73 -7.93 4.63 -3.07
CA PRO A 73 -9.00 3.85 -3.69
C PRO A 73 -10.35 4.17 -3.07
N LYS A 74 -11.43 4.02 -3.84
CA LYS A 74 -12.80 4.21 -3.34
C LYS A 74 -13.09 3.19 -2.23
N ARG A 75 -13.29 3.68 -1.00
CA ARG A 75 -13.71 2.85 0.14
C ARG A 75 -15.14 2.36 -0.08
N ILE A 76 -15.33 1.05 -0.13
CA ILE A 76 -16.68 0.46 -0.08
C ILE A 76 -17.15 0.51 1.38
N LYS A 77 -18.34 1.06 1.61
CA LYS A 77 -18.99 0.98 2.92
C LYS A 77 -19.41 -0.48 3.12
N GLY A 78 -18.82 -1.14 4.12
CA GLY A 78 -19.28 -2.45 4.54
C GLY A 78 -20.74 -2.35 4.99
N HIS A 79 -21.59 -3.25 4.51
CA HIS A 79 -22.93 -3.35 5.05
C HIS A 79 -22.83 -3.95 6.46
N PRO A 80 -23.50 -3.37 7.47
CA PRO A 80 -23.57 -4.00 8.78
C PRO A 80 -24.22 -5.37 8.61
N HIS A 81 -23.56 -6.41 9.12
CA HIS A 81 -24.11 -7.76 9.15
C HIS A 81 -25.25 -7.77 10.18
N PRO A 82 -26.46 -8.29 9.85
CA PRO A 82 -27.55 -8.46 10.82
C PRO A 82 -27.16 -9.36 11.99
#